data_AF-A0A7X8ZWE5-F1
#
_entry.id   AF-A0A7X8ZWE5-F1
#
_cell.length_a   1.000
_cell.length_b   1.000
_cell.length_c   1.000
_cell.angle_alpha   90.00
_cell.angle_beta   90.00
_cell.angle_gamma   90.00
#
_symmetry.space_group_name_H-M   'P 1'
#
loop_
_entity.id
_entity.type
_entity.pdbx_description
1 polymer ?
#
loop_
_entity_poly.entity_id
_entity_poly.type
_entity_poly.pdbx_seq_one_letter_code
_entity_poly.pdbx_strand_id
1 'polypeptide(L)'
;LDLSNFDTSNVTNMSYMFSCSRINTLDLSNFDTSNVTNMNGMFSRSGINTLDLSNFDTSNVTNMSGMFCESNVTSIDLRSFDISNVTDMDLIFDDSNIKEILVSTEDDANRFQGSSDTTLNLVFNPNKFSKKDVMVESEDAKNYR
;
A
#
# COMPACT_ATOMS: atom_id res chain seq x y z
N LEU A 1 -11.40 11.73 13.75
CA LEU A 1 -12.02 10.50 14.26
C LEU A 1 -10.98 9.83 15.13
N ASP A 2 -11.30 9.50 16.38
CA ASP A 2 -10.38 8.79 17.26
C ASP A 2 -10.67 7.29 17.20
N LEU A 3 -9.66 6.50 16.85
CA LEU A 3 -9.71 5.04 16.73
C LEU A 3 -8.72 4.34 17.66
N SER A 4 -8.08 5.07 18.58
CA SER A 4 -6.99 4.55 19.41
C SER A 4 -7.36 3.36 20.30
N ASN A 5 -8.65 3.17 20.58
CA ASN A 5 -9.16 2.07 21.41
C ASN A 5 -9.79 0.92 20.59
N PHE A 6 -9.67 0.94 19.25
CA PHE A 6 -10.19 -0.14 18.42
C PHE A 6 -9.21 -1.31 18.44
N ASP A 7 -9.67 -2.45 18.97
CA ASP A 7 -8.96 -3.72 18.80
C ASP A 7 -9.39 -4.35 17.48
N THR A 8 -8.48 -4.36 16.50
CA THR A 8 -8.71 -4.96 15.18
C THR A 8 -8.04 -6.32 15.03
N SER A 9 -7.43 -6.87 16.08
CA SER A 9 -6.61 -8.09 16.03
C SER A 9 -7.36 -9.32 15.51
N ASN A 10 -8.69 -9.37 15.64
CA ASN A 10 -9.52 -10.48 15.17
C ASN A 10 -10.33 -10.15 13.90
N VAL A 11 -10.13 -8.96 13.31
CA VAL A 11 -10.87 -8.53 12.13
C VAL A 11 -10.30 -9.24 10.90
N THR A 12 -11.16 -9.96 10.19
CA THR A 12 -10.79 -10.64 8.94
C THR A 12 -11.28 -9.91 7.69
N ASN A 13 -12.21 -8.98 7.83
CA ASN A 13 -12.80 -8.25 6.72
C ASN A 13 -12.87 -6.75 7.08
N MET A 14 -12.11 -5.95 6.34
CA MET A 14 -12.08 -4.49 6.43
C MET A 14 -12.67 -3.83 5.17
N SER A 15 -13.46 -4.58 4.38
CA SER A 15 -14.03 -4.05 3.15
C SER A 15 -14.89 -2.82 3.41
N TYR A 16 -14.71 -1.80 2.57
CA TYR A 16 -15.42 -0.52 2.59
C TYR A 16 -15.38 0.26 3.92
N MET A 17 -14.48 -0.07 4.86
CA MET A 17 -14.49 0.48 6.21
C MET A 17 -14.45 2.02 6.26
N PHE A 18 -13.74 2.65 5.33
CA PHE A 18 -13.65 4.11 5.20
C PHE A 18 -14.19 4.61 3.85
N SER A 19 -15.00 3.80 3.17
CA SER A 19 -15.57 4.19 1.88
C SER A 19 -16.52 5.38 2.04
N CYS A 20 -16.47 6.32 1.09
CA CYS A 20 -17.26 7.57 1.09
C CYS A 20 -17.06 8.44 2.35
N SER A 21 -16.06 8.14 3.19
CA SER A 21 -15.76 8.92 4.39
C SER A 21 -15.38 10.35 4.00
N ARG A 22 -15.96 11.34 4.66
CA ARG A 22 -15.63 12.77 4.46
C ARG A 22 -14.50 13.26 5.37
N ILE A 23 -13.82 12.33 6.03
CA ILE A 23 -12.71 12.64 6.94
C ILE A 23 -11.46 12.89 6.11
N ASN A 24 -10.71 13.94 6.45
CA ASN A 24 -9.49 14.32 5.70
C ASN A 24 -8.22 13.66 6.27
N THR A 25 -8.22 13.30 7.55
CA THR A 25 -7.08 12.70 8.27
C THR A 25 -7.53 11.52 9.13
N LEU A 26 -6.75 10.44 9.09
CA LEU A 26 -7.08 9.19 9.76
C LEU A 26 -5.79 8.58 10.29
N ASP A 27 -5.75 8.29 11.59
CA ASP A 27 -4.66 7.57 12.22
C ASP A 27 -5.03 6.09 12.31
N LEU A 28 -4.26 5.26 11.62
CA LEU A 28 -4.44 3.80 11.54
C LEU A 28 -3.27 3.04 12.18
N SER A 29 -2.38 3.74 12.88
CA SER A 29 -1.17 3.14 13.46
C SER A 29 -1.44 2.02 14.48
N ASN A 30 -2.63 2.01 15.09
CA ASN A 30 -3.05 0.98 16.05
C ASN A 30 -3.79 -0.21 15.38
N PHE A 31 -4.02 -0.17 14.07
CA PHE A 31 -4.70 -1.27 13.38
C PHE A 31 -3.74 -2.45 13.26
N ASP A 32 -4.16 -3.57 13.80
CA ASP A 32 -3.66 -4.89 13.46
C ASP A 32 -4.45 -5.43 12.26
N THR A 33 -3.75 -5.65 11.14
CA THR A 33 -4.34 -6.20 9.91
C THR A 33 -3.86 -7.63 9.63
N SER A 34 -3.12 -8.27 10.54
CA SER A 34 -2.47 -9.56 10.27
C SER A 34 -3.46 -10.68 9.95
N ASN A 35 -4.72 -10.56 10.39
CA ASN A 35 -5.78 -11.53 10.12
C ASN A 35 -6.72 -11.12 8.97
N VAL A 36 -6.51 -9.96 8.37
CA VAL A 36 -7.40 -9.43 7.33
C VAL A 36 -7.18 -10.17 6.03
N THR A 37 -8.27 -10.66 5.44
CA THR A 37 -8.28 -11.33 4.14
C THR A 37 -8.95 -10.50 3.05
N ASN A 38 -9.77 -9.51 3.43
CA ASN A 38 -10.52 -8.68 2.49
C ASN A 38 -10.38 -7.18 2.82
N MET A 39 -9.82 -6.42 1.89
CA MET A 39 -9.67 -4.95 1.94
C MET A 39 -10.38 -4.25 0.76
N ASN A 40 -11.33 -4.93 0.11
CA ASN A 40 -12.09 -4.41 -1.01
C ASN A 40 -12.67 -3.03 -0.69
N GLY A 41 -12.39 -2.04 -1.54
CA GLY A 41 -12.99 -0.71 -1.44
C GLY A 41 -12.73 0.04 -0.13
N MET A 42 -11.76 -0.37 0.70
CA MET A 42 -11.57 0.14 2.06
C MET A 42 -11.49 1.67 2.12
N PHE A 43 -10.85 2.31 1.15
CA PHE A 43 -10.70 3.77 1.05
C PHE A 43 -11.38 4.37 -0.18
N SER A 44 -12.28 3.61 -0.83
CA SER A 44 -12.96 4.06 -2.05
C SER A 44 -13.80 5.31 -1.80
N ARG A 45 -13.69 6.32 -2.68
CA ARG A 45 -14.40 7.60 -2.59
C ARG A 45 -14.14 8.36 -1.28
N SER A 46 -13.04 8.06 -0.59
CA SER A 46 -12.73 8.73 0.68
C SER A 46 -12.17 10.15 0.44
N GLY A 47 -12.52 11.06 1.35
CA GLY A 47 -12.00 12.43 1.40
C GLY A 47 -10.58 12.54 1.98
N ILE A 48 -9.92 11.42 2.24
CA ILE A 48 -8.61 11.37 2.88
C ILE A 48 -7.55 11.79 1.86
N ASN A 49 -6.68 12.72 2.25
CA ASN A 49 -5.64 13.24 1.36
C ASN A 49 -4.27 12.59 1.61
N THR A 50 -4.05 12.08 2.83
CA THR A 50 -2.80 11.44 3.25
C THR A 50 -3.12 10.18 4.06
N LEU A 51 -2.53 9.05 3.68
CA LEU A 51 -2.64 7.77 4.38
C LEU A 51 -1.25 7.24 4.69
N ASP A 52 -1.04 6.85 5.95
CA ASP A 52 0.10 6.03 6.36
C ASP A 52 -0.43 4.60 6.56
N LEU A 53 0.06 3.68 5.73
CA LEU A 53 -0.30 2.26 5.76
C LEU A 53 0.92 1.38 6.06
N SER A 54 2.02 1.96 6.55
CA SER A 54 3.29 1.27 6.77
C SER A 54 3.19 0.14 7.80
N ASN A 55 2.19 0.18 8.69
CA ASN A 55 1.91 -0.87 9.69
C ASN A 55 1.01 -2.00 9.18
N PHE A 56 0.47 -1.92 7.97
CA PHE A 56 -0.43 -2.94 7.46
C PHE A 56 0.36 -4.20 7.08
N ASP A 57 0.02 -5.31 7.72
CA ASP A 57 0.34 -6.65 7.25
C ASP A 57 -0.76 -7.08 6.26
N THR A 58 -0.40 -7.22 4.99
CA THR A 58 -1.31 -7.66 3.93
C THR A 58 -1.05 -9.10 3.47
N SER A 59 -0.18 -9.84 4.15
CA SER A 59 0.24 -11.19 3.75
C SER A 59 -0.92 -12.18 3.63
N ASN A 60 -2.02 -11.97 4.35
CA ASN A 60 -3.23 -12.79 4.28
C ASN A 60 -4.33 -12.24 3.36
N VAL A 61 -4.14 -11.06 2.77
CA VAL A 61 -5.15 -10.40 1.94
C VAL A 61 -5.25 -11.08 0.59
N THR A 62 -6.48 -11.43 0.20
CA THR A 62 -6.78 -12.04 -1.10
C THR A 62 -7.57 -11.12 -2.02
N ASN A 63 -8.25 -10.11 -1.48
CA ASN A 63 -9.04 -9.14 -2.23
C ASN A 63 -8.67 -7.70 -1.86
N MET A 64 -8.22 -6.94 -2.86
CA MET A 64 -7.95 -5.50 -2.77
C MET A 64 -8.72 -4.70 -3.84
N SER A 65 -9.72 -5.28 -4.52
CA SER A 65 -10.37 -4.58 -5.63
C SER A 65 -11.01 -3.26 -5.17
N GLY A 66 -10.84 -2.24 -6.02
CA GLY A 66 -11.35 -0.90 -5.76
C GLY A 66 -10.82 -0.22 -4.49
N MET A 67 -9.76 -0.71 -3.83
CA MET A 67 -9.34 -0.23 -2.50
C MET A 67 -9.15 1.29 -2.44
N PHE A 68 -8.68 1.92 -3.52
CA PHE A 68 -8.50 3.37 -3.65
C PHE A 68 -9.29 3.97 -4.83
N CYS A 69 -10.31 3.28 -5.32
CA CYS A 69 -11.15 3.78 -6.42
C CYS A 69 -11.79 5.12 -6.03
N GLU A 70 -11.67 6.13 -6.90
CA GLU A 70 -12.13 7.52 -6.67
C GLU A 70 -11.55 8.16 -5.39
N SER A 71 -10.37 7.73 -4.93
CA SER A 71 -9.70 8.30 -3.76
C SER A 71 -9.08 9.67 -4.05
N ASN A 72 -9.08 10.55 -3.05
CA ASN A 72 -8.42 11.87 -3.11
C ASN A 72 -6.92 11.85 -2.79
N VAL A 73 -6.36 10.70 -2.39
CA VAL A 73 -4.92 10.54 -2.17
C VAL A 73 -4.16 10.79 -3.47
N THR A 74 -3.02 11.49 -3.40
CA THR A 74 -2.20 11.79 -4.59
C THR A 74 -0.91 10.98 -4.68
N SER A 75 -0.40 10.50 -3.55
CA SER A 75 0.79 9.66 -3.44
C SER A 75 0.56 8.63 -2.34
N ILE A 76 0.89 7.36 -2.61
CA ILE A 76 0.69 6.26 -1.66
C ILE A 76 1.93 5.36 -1.60
N ASP A 77 2.35 5.01 -0.39
CA ASP A 77 3.45 4.08 -0.15
C ASP A 77 2.90 2.68 0.14
N LEU A 78 3.13 1.76 -0.79
CA LEU A 78 2.69 0.36 -0.71
C LEU A 78 3.88 -0.59 -0.59
N ARG A 79 5.08 -0.11 -0.24
CA ARG A 79 6.28 -0.94 -0.11
C ARG A 79 6.19 -1.99 0.98
N SER A 80 5.32 -1.81 1.98
CA SER A 80 5.05 -2.80 3.02
C SER A 80 4.06 -3.88 2.60
N PHE A 81 3.36 -3.72 1.47
CA PHE A 81 2.29 -4.63 1.08
C PHE A 81 2.90 -5.90 0.49
N ASP A 82 2.68 -7.03 1.17
CA ASP A 82 2.77 -8.34 0.56
C ASP A 82 1.50 -8.61 -0.23
N ILE A 83 1.60 -8.57 -1.56
CA ILE A 83 0.47 -8.86 -2.45
C ILE A 83 0.52 -10.28 -3.02
N SER A 84 1.42 -11.16 -2.55
CA SER A 84 1.61 -12.50 -3.12
C SER A 84 0.34 -13.36 -3.13
N ASN A 85 -0.54 -13.18 -2.14
CA ASN A 85 -1.82 -13.88 -2.01
C ASN A 85 -3.01 -13.15 -2.64
N VAL A 86 -2.83 -11.92 -3.14
CA VAL A 86 -3.93 -11.12 -3.69
C VAL A 86 -4.34 -11.66 -5.06
N THR A 87 -5.56 -12.17 -5.15
CA THR A 87 -6.13 -12.73 -6.38
C THR A 87 -7.01 -11.73 -7.13
N ASP A 88 -7.53 -10.72 -6.44
CA ASP A 88 -8.40 -9.70 -7.02
C ASP A 88 -7.81 -8.31 -6.75
N MET A 89 -7.35 -7.68 -7.84
CA MET A 89 -6.75 -6.36 -7.88
C MET A 89 -7.50 -5.44 -8.84
N ASP A 90 -8.73 -5.77 -9.23
CA ASP A 90 -9.45 -4.99 -10.24
C ASP A 90 -9.74 -3.57 -9.73
N LEU A 91 -9.53 -2.57 -10.60
CA LEU A 91 -9.94 -1.18 -10.38
C LEU A 91 -9.36 -0.52 -9.11
N ILE A 92 -8.23 -1.00 -8.58
CA ILE A 92 -7.65 -0.49 -7.31
C ILE A 92 -7.57 1.03 -7.30
N PHE A 93 -7.11 1.62 -8.41
CA PHE A 93 -6.88 3.06 -8.56
C PHE A 93 -7.81 3.73 -9.57
N ASP A 94 -8.90 3.07 -9.98
CA ASP A 94 -9.82 3.59 -10.99
C ASP A 94 -10.43 4.93 -10.56
N ASP A 95 -10.41 5.92 -11.45
CA ASP A 95 -10.81 7.31 -11.20
C ASP A 95 -10.17 7.96 -9.95
N SER A 96 -9.06 7.43 -9.44
CA SER A 96 -8.36 8.01 -8.29
C SER A 96 -7.49 9.21 -8.68
N ASN A 97 -7.16 10.05 -7.70
CA ASN A 97 -6.22 11.16 -7.86
C ASN A 97 -4.75 10.75 -7.64
N ILE A 98 -4.48 9.45 -7.49
CA ILE A 98 -3.14 8.92 -7.23
C ILE A 98 -2.28 9.10 -8.48
N LYS A 99 -1.12 9.72 -8.29
CA LYS A 99 -0.14 10.01 -9.36
C LYS A 99 1.21 9.37 -9.09
N GLU A 100 1.46 8.99 -7.85
CA GLU A 100 2.69 8.36 -7.40
C GLU A 100 2.35 7.15 -6.52
N ILE A 101 2.97 6.03 -6.82
CA ILE A 101 2.91 4.82 -5.99
C ILE A 101 4.35 4.37 -5.74
N LEU A 102 4.68 4.13 -4.47
CA LEU A 102 5.93 3.48 -4.08
C LEU A 102 5.68 1.99 -3.92
N VAL A 103 6.47 1.16 -4.60
CA VAL A 103 6.39 -0.30 -4.52
C VAL A 103 7.75 -0.93 -4.25
N SER A 104 7.75 -2.13 -3.68
CA SER A 104 8.97 -2.87 -3.30
C SER A 104 9.70 -3.49 -4.48
N THR A 105 8.96 -3.98 -5.49
CA THR A 105 9.53 -4.73 -6.61
C THR A 105 8.94 -4.34 -7.96
N GLU A 106 9.62 -4.72 -9.05
CA GLU A 106 9.11 -4.57 -10.42
C GLU A 106 7.84 -5.41 -10.65
N ASP A 107 7.81 -6.62 -10.09
CA ASP A 107 6.64 -7.50 -10.16
C ASP A 107 5.41 -6.86 -9.50
N ASP A 108 5.59 -6.19 -8.36
CA ASP A 108 4.51 -5.48 -7.68
C ASP A 108 3.96 -4.36 -8.55
N ALA A 109 4.83 -3.54 -9.15
CA ALA A 109 4.38 -2.49 -10.06
C ALA A 109 3.63 -3.03 -11.27
N ASN A 110 4.09 -4.12 -11.88
CA ASN A 110 3.44 -4.71 -13.04
C ASN A 110 2.02 -5.17 -12.68
N ARG A 111 1.84 -5.73 -11.47
CA ARG A 111 0.53 -6.12 -10.96
C ARG A 111 -0.37 -4.93 -10.69
N PHE A 112 0.15 -3.85 -10.11
CA PHE A 112 -0.63 -2.63 -9.91
C PHE A 112 -0.96 -1.89 -11.23
N GLN A 113 -0.07 -1.88 -12.23
CA GLN A 113 -0.37 -1.31 -13.56
C GLN A 113 -1.50 -2.03 -14.27
N GLY A 114 -1.57 -3.36 -14.15
CA GLY A 114 -2.66 -4.14 -14.72
C GLY A 114 -4.05 -3.78 -14.19
N SER A 115 -4.12 -3.04 -13.06
CA SER A 115 -5.39 -2.65 -12.42
C SER A 115 -5.94 -1.27 -12.81
N SER A 116 -5.19 -0.44 -13.54
CA SER A 116 -5.50 1.00 -13.65
C SER A 116 -5.07 1.66 -14.97
N ASP A 117 -5.70 2.80 -15.29
CA ASP A 117 -5.40 3.62 -16.47
C ASP A 117 -3.97 4.23 -16.45
N THR A 118 -3.42 4.38 -17.64
CA THR A 118 -1.99 4.44 -18.02
C THR A 118 -1.19 5.69 -17.61
N THR A 119 -1.64 6.48 -16.63
CA THR A 119 -1.00 7.78 -16.27
C THR A 119 -0.22 7.79 -14.94
N LEU A 120 -0.05 6.63 -14.29
CA LEU A 120 0.65 6.52 -13.01
C LEU A 120 2.18 6.62 -13.15
N ASN A 121 2.81 7.49 -12.36
CA ASN A 121 4.25 7.48 -12.19
C ASN A 121 4.60 6.49 -11.07
N LEU A 122 5.16 5.35 -11.44
CA LEU A 122 5.65 4.38 -10.48
C LEU A 122 7.09 4.73 -10.11
N VAL A 123 7.30 4.99 -8.82
CA VAL A 123 8.63 5.23 -8.29
C VAL A 123 9.11 3.94 -7.67
N PHE A 124 9.97 3.25 -8.42
CA PHE A 124 10.70 2.09 -7.94
C PHE A 124 11.81 2.54 -7.01
N ASN A 125 11.70 2.21 -5.73
CA ASN A 125 12.84 2.33 -4.83
C ASN A 125 13.04 1.02 -4.06
N PRO A 126 13.81 0.07 -4.62
CA PRO A 126 14.12 -1.18 -3.93
C PRO A 126 15.01 -0.97 -2.69
N ASN A 127 15.56 0.23 -2.48
CA ASN A 127 16.51 0.52 -1.40
C ASN A 127 16.10 1.74 -0.57
N LYS A 128 15.38 1.51 0.55
CA LYS A 128 15.33 2.39 1.74
C LYS A 128 14.43 1.72 2.80
N PHE A 129 14.86 1.15 3.91
CA PHE A 129 16.12 1.17 4.66
C PHE A 129 16.23 -0.10 5.52
N SER A 130 17.46 -0.60 5.77
CA SER A 130 17.79 -1.17 7.09
C SER A 130 18.95 -0.35 7.68
N LYS A 131 19.06 -0.32 9.03
CA LYS A 131 19.89 0.57 9.90
C LYS A 131 21.41 0.70 9.61
N LYS A 132 21.92 0.26 8.45
CA LYS A 132 23.35 0.09 8.13
C LYS A 132 23.83 0.82 6.86
N ASP A 133 23.01 1.64 6.23
CA ASP A 133 23.47 2.43 5.08
C ASP A 133 24.68 3.27 5.53
N VAL A 134 25.80 3.15 4.80
CA VAL A 134 27.13 3.79 5.00
C VAL A 134 28.17 2.91 5.76
N MET A 135 29.20 2.48 5.03
CA MET A 135 30.47 1.81 5.41
C MET A 135 30.56 0.27 5.26
N VAL A 136 30.71 -0.24 4.03
CA VAL A 136 31.83 -1.15 3.64
C VAL A 136 32.15 -0.86 2.18
N GLU A 137 33.23 -0.11 1.92
CA GLU A 137 33.84 -0.06 0.59
C GLU A 137 34.33 -1.46 0.22
N SER A 138 34.03 -1.88 -1.00
CA SER A 138 34.53 -3.12 -1.59
C SER A 138 36.05 -3.07 -1.74
N GLU A 139 36.79 -3.69 -0.82
CA GLU A 139 38.03 -4.39 -1.17
C GLU A 139 37.64 -5.54 -2.10
N ASP A 140 37.85 -5.38 -3.41
CA ASP A 140 38.22 -6.44 -4.36
C ASP A 140 38.29 -5.98 -5.83
N ALA A 141 38.78 -4.76 -6.07
CA ALA A 141 39.36 -4.40 -7.36
C ALA A 141 40.82 -4.92 -7.45
N LYS A 142 41.02 -6.24 -7.43
CA LYS A 142 42.29 -6.85 -7.86
C LYS A 142 42.03 -8.08 -8.71
N ASN A 143 42.57 -8.00 -9.93
CA ASN A 143 42.79 -9.05 -10.92
C ASN A 143 41.55 -9.56 -11.65
N TYR A 144 41.46 -9.26 -12.95
CA TYR A 144 41.95 -10.19 -13.97
C TYR A 144 42.38 -9.40 -15.23
N ARG A 145 43.64 -9.59 -15.61
CA ARG A 145 44.13 -9.51 -16.99
C ARG A 145 43.98 -10.89 -17.62
#